data_AF-A0A0F9FY39-F1
#
_entry.id   AF-A0A0F9FY39-F1
#
_cell.length_a   1.000
_cell.length_b   1.000
_cell.length_c   1.000
_cell.angle_alpha   90.00
_cell.angle_beta   90.00
_cell.angle_gamma   90.00
#
_symmetry.space_group_name_H-M   'P 1'
#
loop_
_entity.id
_entity.type
_entity.pdbx_description
1 polymer ?
#
loop_
_entity_poly.entity_id
_entity_poly.type
_entity_poly.pdbx_seq_one_letter_code
_entity_poly.pdbx_strand_id
1 'polypeptide(L)'
;MSTRVILPFKTVRLEGQPLQTFQSNVKDVLDSAVDLLSKKENVSLLGNGIGLFADGTTLLPSISNKGDPNTGIYFPAEDTMGFVGRGVEVLRITVPTGLTDSVINSYGTLDASDKDTASVVLEGGLAVEKAVYIGGLLDIGGALNVTGVFTSPGLDDNASSEVLQLESVVDAVNQFQMTNSAVGGPIVLEAIGSDADIDINLNPKGAGIIELVHELHVNLDAAALAPGQDDALISVSVDRAQTSGGDINALDVSGTEGAAVIRALRAGIGVDPIHHDSGTFENMDSFLVLAVDQRAAAIDTGTNVQMFLANGDTITVGHATTFEEIEFQLAIVASGPGVKPTFEFSIAGPGWTPFTPVDGTNKMRASGVVSWDLSDISATWAQHGGEYKIRITRTQNVLGTPPTEDLIQIASETEYGWDKDGALTVATLELAGIPPGSPASNVLYKHPNAGGHFATPITVADTDAAIAGVL
;
A
#
# COMPACT_ATOMS: atom_id res chain seq x y z
N MET A 1 82.80 -41.32 0.66
CA MET A 1 83.10 -42.12 -0.54
C MET A 1 82.60 -41.35 -1.75
N SER A 2 83.52 -40.74 -2.50
CA SER A 2 83.20 -39.92 -3.69
C SER A 2 83.20 -40.83 -4.92
N THR A 3 82.03 -41.34 -5.30
CA THR A 3 81.88 -42.10 -6.54
C THR A 3 81.98 -41.12 -7.71
N ARG A 4 83.18 -41.00 -8.29
CA ARG A 4 83.41 -40.29 -9.55
C ARG A 4 82.66 -41.03 -10.63
N VAL A 5 81.55 -40.46 -11.10
CA VAL A 5 80.92 -40.89 -12.36
C VAL A 5 81.85 -40.45 -13.49
N ILE A 6 82.63 -41.38 -14.01
CA ILE A 6 83.39 -41.20 -15.25
C ILE A 6 82.37 -41.34 -16.38
N LEU A 7 81.98 -40.21 -16.98
CA LEU A 7 81.25 -40.24 -18.23
C LEU A 7 82.22 -40.72 -19.33
N PRO A 8 81.89 -41.76 -20.11
CA PRO A 8 82.76 -42.23 -21.17
C PRO A 8 82.73 -41.23 -22.32
N PHE A 9 83.67 -40.29 -22.36
CA PHE A 9 83.95 -39.56 -23.58
C PHE A 9 84.63 -40.51 -24.56
N LYS A 10 83.92 -40.86 -25.63
CA LYS A 10 84.48 -41.62 -26.75
C LYS A 10 85.58 -40.77 -27.40
N THR A 11 86.84 -41.14 -27.21
CA THR A 11 87.97 -40.47 -27.87
C THR A 11 87.86 -40.66 -29.38
N VAL A 12 87.57 -39.58 -30.12
CA VAL A 12 87.60 -39.58 -31.59
C VAL A 12 89.03 -39.23 -32.03
N ARG A 13 89.77 -40.20 -32.58
CA ARG A 13 91.05 -39.95 -33.25
C ARG A 13 90.78 -39.43 -34.66
N LEU A 14 91.36 -38.28 -35.01
CA LEU A 14 91.14 -37.57 -36.28
C LEU A 14 92.46 -37.43 -37.04
N GLU A 15 92.93 -38.51 -37.65
CA GLU A 15 94.03 -38.46 -38.62
C GLU A 15 93.52 -39.07 -39.95
N GLY A 16 93.49 -38.26 -41.02
CA GLY A 16 93.19 -38.71 -42.39
C GLY A 16 91.74 -38.65 -42.89
N GLN A 17 90.81 -37.97 -42.21
CA GLN A 17 89.42 -37.85 -42.67
C GLN A 17 89.25 -36.67 -43.66
N PRO A 18 88.52 -36.83 -44.78
CA PRO A 18 88.16 -35.72 -45.66
C PRO A 18 87.44 -34.61 -44.88
N LEU A 19 87.67 -33.35 -45.23
CA LEU A 19 87.14 -32.18 -44.52
C LEU A 19 85.62 -32.25 -44.28
N GLN A 20 84.86 -32.82 -45.23
CA GLN A 20 83.42 -33.04 -45.12
C GLN A 20 83.05 -34.02 -43.99
N THR A 21 83.82 -35.09 -43.81
CA THR A 21 83.61 -36.08 -42.74
C THR A 21 84.02 -35.53 -41.38
N PHE A 22 85.06 -34.70 -41.33
CA PHE A 22 85.45 -33.96 -40.13
C PHE A 22 84.35 -32.99 -39.68
N GLN A 23 83.80 -32.21 -40.62
CA GLN A 23 82.69 -31.29 -40.34
C GLN A 23 81.43 -32.02 -39.88
N SER A 24 81.09 -33.16 -40.49
CA SER A 24 79.97 -34.01 -40.07
C SER A 24 80.14 -34.53 -38.64
N ASN A 25 81.32 -35.10 -38.32
CA ASN A 25 81.58 -35.64 -36.99
C ASN A 25 81.58 -34.57 -35.89
N VAL A 26 82.10 -33.36 -36.19
CA VAL A 26 82.05 -32.23 -35.26
C VAL A 26 80.61 -31.75 -35.08
N LYS A 27 79.82 -31.69 -36.15
CA LYS A 27 78.40 -31.38 -36.10
C LYS A 27 77.62 -32.40 -35.26
N ASP A 28 77.86 -33.70 -35.46
CA ASP A 28 77.19 -34.78 -34.72
C ASP A 28 77.56 -34.76 -33.23
N VAL A 29 78.80 -34.40 -32.89
CA VAL A 29 79.24 -34.23 -31.49
C VAL A 29 78.61 -32.99 -30.86
N LEU A 30 78.55 -31.87 -31.59
CA LEU A 30 77.86 -30.67 -31.12
C LEU A 30 76.37 -30.92 -30.94
N ASP A 31 75.71 -31.52 -31.92
CA ASP A 31 74.29 -31.84 -31.88
C ASP A 31 73.98 -32.85 -30.77
N SER A 32 74.83 -33.87 -30.57
CA SER A 32 74.71 -34.81 -29.45
C SER A 32 74.96 -34.15 -28.10
N ALA A 33 75.90 -33.19 -28.01
CA ALA A 33 76.14 -32.45 -26.77
C ALA A 33 74.96 -31.52 -26.44
N VAL A 34 74.38 -30.87 -27.44
CA VAL A 34 73.17 -30.06 -27.31
C VAL A 34 71.97 -30.91 -26.87
N ASP A 35 71.80 -32.11 -27.44
CA ASP A 35 70.77 -33.08 -27.05
C ASP A 35 71.00 -33.70 -25.65
N LEU A 36 72.25 -33.85 -25.20
CA LEU A 36 72.57 -34.33 -23.86
C LEU A 36 72.37 -33.26 -22.79
N LEU A 37 72.60 -31.98 -23.13
CA LEU A 37 72.29 -30.85 -22.24
C LEU A 37 70.77 -30.66 -22.09
N SER A 38 69.98 -30.89 -23.14
CA SER A 38 68.51 -30.80 -23.09
C SER A 38 67.82 -32.00 -22.42
N LYS A 39 68.48 -33.16 -22.33
CA LYS A 39 67.94 -34.36 -21.64
C LYS A 39 68.29 -34.46 -20.15
N LYS A 40 69.28 -33.70 -19.67
CA LYS A 40 69.75 -33.77 -18.27
C LYS A 40 68.99 -32.84 -17.33
N GLU A 41 68.33 -31.82 -17.88
CA GLU A 41 67.33 -31.00 -17.20
C GLU A 41 66.02 -31.20 -17.95
N ASN A 42 64.88 -31.26 -17.27
CA ASN A 42 63.55 -31.57 -17.85
C ASN A 42 63.00 -30.46 -18.78
N VAL A 43 63.87 -29.82 -19.56
CA VAL A 43 63.64 -28.63 -20.37
C VAL A 43 64.35 -28.82 -21.71
N SER A 44 63.57 -28.95 -22.78
CA SER A 44 64.09 -28.84 -24.14
C SER A 44 63.93 -27.40 -24.61
N LEU A 45 65.05 -26.69 -24.79
CA LEU A 45 65.07 -25.35 -25.35
C LEU A 45 65.11 -25.46 -26.87
N LEU A 46 64.01 -25.14 -27.54
CA LEU A 46 64.02 -24.96 -28.99
C LEU A 46 64.80 -23.68 -29.31
N GLY A 47 65.57 -23.68 -30.40
CA GLY A 47 66.45 -22.57 -30.83
C GLY A 47 65.77 -21.21 -31.07
N ASN A 48 64.46 -21.12 -30.83
CA ASN A 48 63.63 -19.92 -30.97
C ASN A 48 63.14 -19.36 -29.62
N GLY A 49 63.72 -19.79 -28.49
CA GLY A 49 63.37 -19.29 -27.16
C GLY A 49 62.13 -19.94 -26.52
N ILE A 50 61.68 -21.07 -27.06
CA ILE A 50 60.54 -21.85 -26.52
C ILE A 50 61.10 -22.98 -25.65
N GLY A 51 60.68 -23.03 -24.39
CA GLY A 51 60.95 -24.15 -23.48
C GLY A 51 59.81 -25.16 -23.51
N LEU A 52 60.09 -26.40 -23.87
CA LEU A 52 59.16 -27.51 -23.72
C LEU A 52 59.43 -28.19 -22.37
N PHE A 53 58.41 -28.23 -21.52
CA PHE A 53 58.42 -28.88 -20.22
C PHE A 53 57.50 -30.10 -20.26
N ALA A 54 57.83 -31.15 -19.51
CA ALA A 54 56.90 -32.27 -19.31
C ALA A 54 55.70 -31.82 -18.46
N ASP A 55 54.53 -32.45 -18.62
CA ASP A 55 53.24 -32.07 -18.01
C ASP A 55 53.23 -31.92 -16.48
N GLY A 56 54.16 -32.58 -15.77
CA GLY A 56 54.29 -32.44 -14.32
C GLY A 56 53.09 -32.97 -13.53
N THR A 57 53.10 -32.77 -12.22
CA THR A 57 52.04 -33.15 -11.27
C THR A 57 51.92 -32.11 -10.17
N THR A 58 50.91 -32.22 -9.30
CA THR A 58 50.81 -31.36 -8.12
C THR A 58 51.97 -31.57 -7.13
N LEU A 59 52.62 -32.73 -7.09
CA LEU A 59 53.78 -32.94 -6.21
C LEU A 59 55.12 -32.55 -6.85
N LEU A 60 55.19 -32.58 -8.19
CA LEU A 60 56.36 -32.19 -8.99
C LEU A 60 55.87 -31.36 -10.20
N PRO A 61 55.67 -30.04 -10.06
CA PRO A 61 55.25 -29.21 -11.17
C PRO A 61 56.29 -29.15 -12.29
N SER A 62 55.85 -28.96 -13.54
CA SER A 62 56.69 -28.82 -14.74
C SER A 62 57.72 -27.71 -14.62
N ILE A 63 57.34 -26.62 -13.95
CA ILE A 63 58.17 -25.47 -13.66
C ILE A 63 58.13 -25.26 -12.15
N SER A 64 59.26 -25.42 -11.48
CA SER A 64 59.37 -25.30 -10.02
C SER A 64 60.68 -24.62 -9.61
N ASN A 65 60.73 -24.08 -8.38
CA ASN A 65 61.94 -23.45 -7.84
C ASN A 65 62.84 -24.48 -7.15
N LYS A 66 64.16 -24.29 -7.31
CA LYS A 66 65.17 -25.12 -6.67
C LYS A 66 65.17 -24.87 -5.16
N GLY A 67 64.51 -25.75 -4.40
CA GLY A 67 64.38 -25.65 -2.95
C GLY A 67 62.95 -25.88 -2.45
N ASP A 68 61.95 -25.73 -3.33
CA ASP A 68 60.56 -26.06 -3.02
C ASP A 68 59.91 -26.79 -4.22
N PRO A 69 60.28 -28.07 -4.44
CA PRO A 69 59.95 -28.80 -5.66
C PRO A 69 58.44 -29.07 -5.84
N ASN A 70 57.59 -28.72 -4.87
CA ASN A 70 56.14 -28.92 -4.91
C ASN A 70 55.35 -27.61 -5.09
N THR A 71 56.02 -26.51 -5.40
CA THR A 71 55.42 -25.21 -5.74
C THR A 71 55.81 -24.84 -7.16
N GLY A 72 54.85 -24.46 -8.00
CA GLY A 72 55.12 -24.25 -9.42
C GLY A 72 53.91 -24.28 -10.35
N ILE A 73 54.17 -24.49 -11.64
CA ILE A 73 53.17 -24.63 -12.71
C ILE A 73 53.25 -26.02 -13.30
N TYR A 74 52.09 -26.65 -13.54
CA TYR A 74 51.99 -27.95 -14.22
C TYR A 74 50.85 -27.95 -15.25
N PHE A 75 50.85 -28.92 -16.16
CA PHE A 75 49.91 -29.04 -17.28
C PHE A 75 49.13 -30.36 -17.16
N PRO A 76 48.06 -30.42 -16.34
CA PRO A 76 47.35 -31.66 -16.02
C PRO A 76 46.65 -32.34 -17.21
N ALA A 77 46.37 -31.58 -18.27
CA ALA A 77 45.69 -32.00 -19.49
C ALA A 77 45.97 -30.99 -20.61
N GLU A 78 45.55 -31.31 -21.84
CA GLU A 78 45.54 -30.34 -22.95
C GLU A 78 44.73 -29.09 -22.58
N ASP A 79 45.16 -27.92 -23.07
CA ASP A 79 44.54 -26.60 -22.86
C ASP A 79 44.27 -26.22 -21.38
N THR A 80 45.01 -26.84 -20.46
CA THR A 80 44.88 -26.62 -19.01
C THR A 80 46.22 -26.35 -18.36
N MET A 81 46.27 -25.29 -17.56
CA MET A 81 47.41 -24.91 -16.74
C MET A 81 46.99 -24.88 -15.26
N GLY A 82 47.76 -25.52 -14.39
CA GLY A 82 47.57 -25.51 -12.94
C GLY A 82 48.71 -24.81 -12.22
N PHE A 83 48.38 -23.97 -11.25
CA PHE A 83 49.32 -23.39 -10.30
C PHE A 83 49.25 -24.18 -8.99
N VAL A 84 50.41 -24.48 -8.43
CA VAL A 84 50.54 -25.36 -7.27
C VAL A 84 51.35 -24.66 -6.18
N GLY A 85 50.90 -24.80 -4.94
CA GLY A 85 51.66 -24.45 -3.75
C GLY A 85 51.60 -25.56 -2.73
N ARG A 86 52.73 -25.91 -2.11
CA ARG A 86 52.82 -26.95 -1.06
C ARG A 86 52.26 -28.32 -1.49
N GLY A 87 52.29 -28.63 -2.78
CA GLY A 87 51.76 -29.88 -3.31
C GLY A 87 50.25 -29.91 -3.61
N VAL A 88 49.55 -28.77 -3.51
CA VAL A 88 48.11 -28.64 -3.76
C VAL A 88 47.88 -27.66 -4.91
N GLU A 89 46.97 -27.98 -5.84
CA GLU A 89 46.56 -27.04 -6.88
C GLU A 89 45.74 -25.90 -6.24
N VAL A 90 46.17 -24.66 -6.48
CA VAL A 90 45.54 -23.45 -5.91
C VAL A 90 44.76 -22.64 -6.95
N LEU A 91 45.11 -22.77 -8.23
CA LEU A 91 44.41 -22.13 -9.34
C LEU A 91 44.54 -23.01 -10.57
N ARG A 92 43.44 -23.22 -11.28
CA ARG A 92 43.41 -23.85 -12.60
C ARG A 92 42.86 -22.88 -13.63
N ILE A 93 43.57 -22.75 -14.74
CA ILE A 93 43.11 -22.04 -15.92
C ILE A 93 42.89 -23.09 -17.00
N THR A 94 41.65 -23.25 -17.44
CA THR A 94 41.27 -24.08 -18.58
C THR A 94 40.67 -23.17 -19.63
N VAL A 95 41.00 -23.39 -20.90
CA VAL A 95 40.34 -22.71 -22.02
C VAL A 95 39.44 -23.72 -22.74
N PRO A 96 38.16 -23.86 -22.36
CA PRO A 96 37.19 -24.59 -23.16
C PRO A 96 37.08 -24.00 -24.56
N THR A 97 36.88 -24.85 -25.57
CA THR A 97 36.70 -24.39 -26.95
C THR A 97 35.55 -23.38 -27.04
N GLY A 98 35.83 -22.17 -27.55
CA GLY A 98 34.81 -21.16 -27.88
C GLY A 98 34.53 -20.06 -26.84
N LEU A 99 35.26 -19.97 -25.73
CA LEU A 99 35.15 -18.83 -24.82
C LEU A 99 36.10 -17.68 -25.22
N THR A 100 35.59 -16.45 -25.28
CA THR A 100 36.38 -15.23 -25.52
C THR A 100 36.95 -14.62 -24.23
N ASP A 101 36.52 -15.10 -23.07
CA ASP A 101 36.81 -14.51 -21.74
C ASP A 101 37.43 -15.52 -20.77
N SER A 102 38.21 -15.02 -19.80
CA SER A 102 38.78 -15.82 -18.71
C SER A 102 37.72 -16.15 -17.67
N VAL A 103 37.39 -17.44 -17.50
CA VAL A 103 36.44 -17.91 -16.49
C VAL A 103 37.19 -18.37 -15.23
N ILE A 104 36.88 -17.78 -14.08
CA ILE A 104 37.32 -18.27 -12.77
C ILE A 104 36.15 -19.04 -12.15
N ASN A 105 36.26 -20.36 -12.07
CA ASN A 105 35.26 -21.20 -11.40
C ASN A 105 35.75 -21.56 -10.00
N SER A 106 34.92 -21.34 -8.99
CA SER A 106 35.14 -21.84 -7.62
C SER A 106 34.14 -22.96 -7.33
N TYR A 107 34.64 -24.13 -6.93
CA TYR A 107 33.83 -25.33 -6.71
C TYR A 107 33.86 -25.74 -5.24
N GLY A 108 32.75 -26.28 -4.73
CA GLY A 108 32.70 -26.95 -3.43
C GLY A 108 32.90 -26.04 -2.22
N THR A 109 32.53 -24.77 -2.32
CA THR A 109 32.60 -23.83 -1.19
C THR A 109 31.38 -23.98 -0.29
N LEU A 110 31.57 -23.88 1.04
CA LEU A 110 30.46 -23.69 1.98
C LEU A 110 29.96 -22.24 1.87
N ASP A 111 28.76 -21.96 2.38
CA ASP A 111 28.24 -20.61 2.49
C ASP A 111 29.24 -19.73 3.25
N ALA A 112 29.65 -18.64 2.63
CA ALA A 112 30.57 -17.68 3.22
C ALA A 112 29.79 -16.75 4.14
N SER A 113 30.03 -16.87 5.45
CA SER A 113 29.43 -15.97 6.45
C SER A 113 30.33 -14.78 6.84
N ASP A 114 31.57 -14.75 6.34
CA ASP A 114 32.52 -13.63 6.48
C ASP A 114 33.57 -13.67 5.34
N LYS A 115 34.31 -12.58 5.17
CA LYS A 115 35.37 -12.41 4.16
C LYS A 115 36.46 -13.48 4.24
N ASP A 116 36.74 -14.04 5.42
CA ASP A 116 37.82 -15.01 5.61
C ASP A 116 37.47 -16.42 5.10
N THR A 117 36.18 -16.68 4.83
CA THR A 117 35.69 -17.98 4.34
C THR A 117 35.09 -17.90 2.93
N ALA A 118 35.11 -16.72 2.30
CA ALA A 118 34.56 -16.51 0.98
C ALA A 118 35.40 -17.12 -0.15
N SER A 119 34.70 -17.58 -1.19
CA SER A 119 35.32 -18.13 -2.41
C SER A 119 36.03 -17.07 -3.26
N VAL A 120 35.58 -15.82 -3.14
CA VAL A 120 36.12 -14.64 -3.82
C VAL A 120 36.10 -13.47 -2.83
N VAL A 121 37.25 -12.82 -2.65
CA VAL A 121 37.39 -11.64 -1.78
C VAL A 121 37.96 -10.48 -2.59
N LEU A 122 37.26 -9.34 -2.60
CA LEU A 122 37.65 -8.13 -3.32
C LEU A 122 37.63 -6.93 -2.35
N GLU A 123 38.76 -6.64 -1.71
CA GLU A 123 38.86 -5.56 -0.71
C GLU A 123 38.56 -4.17 -1.30
N GLY A 124 38.78 -3.98 -2.60
CA GLY A 124 38.49 -2.73 -3.34
C GLY A 124 37.08 -2.66 -3.92
N GLY A 125 36.23 -3.66 -3.70
CA GLY A 125 34.90 -3.78 -4.30
C GLY A 125 34.89 -4.43 -5.69
N LEU A 126 33.69 -4.55 -6.26
CA LEU A 126 33.43 -5.12 -7.58
C LEU A 126 32.74 -4.07 -8.46
N ALA A 127 33.31 -3.77 -9.62
CA ALA A 127 32.68 -2.93 -10.63
C ALA A 127 32.18 -3.79 -11.78
N VAL A 128 30.90 -3.69 -12.12
CA VAL A 128 30.29 -4.39 -13.25
C VAL A 128 29.53 -3.39 -14.10
N GLU A 129 29.91 -3.26 -15.37
CA GLU A 129 29.27 -2.31 -16.30
C GLU A 129 27.88 -2.77 -16.75
N LYS A 130 27.65 -4.08 -16.73
CA LYS A 130 26.40 -4.73 -17.16
C LYS A 130 25.66 -5.28 -15.94
N ALA A 131 25.03 -6.44 -16.09
CA ALA A 131 24.29 -7.08 -15.00
C ALA A 131 25.22 -7.93 -14.15
N VAL A 132 24.96 -7.92 -12.84
CA VAL A 132 25.35 -8.99 -11.93
C VAL A 132 24.14 -9.91 -11.81
N TYR A 133 24.29 -11.20 -12.13
CA TYR A 133 23.23 -12.19 -11.97
C TYR A 133 23.53 -13.05 -10.76
N ILE A 134 22.65 -13.02 -9.76
CA ILE A 134 22.71 -13.88 -8.57
C ILE A 134 21.42 -14.69 -8.57
N GLY A 135 21.52 -15.99 -8.84
CA GLY A 135 20.37 -16.89 -8.86
C GLY A 135 19.85 -17.28 -7.46
N GLY A 136 20.55 -16.86 -6.40
CA GLY A 136 20.22 -17.12 -5.01
C GLY A 136 20.20 -15.84 -4.17
N LEU A 137 20.65 -15.91 -2.93
CA LEU A 137 20.66 -14.77 -2.00
C LEU A 137 21.82 -13.81 -2.29
N LEU A 138 21.56 -12.51 -2.06
CA LEU A 138 22.56 -11.46 -1.99
C LEU A 138 22.55 -10.91 -0.56
N ASP A 139 23.52 -11.33 0.25
CA ASP A 139 23.69 -10.81 1.61
C ASP A 139 24.63 -9.59 1.61
N ILE A 140 24.15 -8.48 2.15
CA ILE A 140 24.92 -7.23 2.25
C ILE A 140 24.99 -6.84 3.72
N GLY A 141 26.17 -6.97 4.32
CA GLY A 141 26.38 -6.60 5.73
C GLY A 141 26.33 -5.09 6.00
N GLY A 142 26.25 -4.26 4.95
CA GLY A 142 26.13 -2.79 5.02
C GLY A 142 24.89 -2.26 4.30
N ALA A 143 24.93 -1.01 3.85
CA ALA A 143 23.83 -0.41 3.10
C ALA A 143 23.81 -0.89 1.64
N LEU A 144 22.62 -1.20 1.13
CA LEU A 144 22.37 -1.33 -0.30
C LEU A 144 21.91 0.03 -0.86
N ASN A 145 22.70 0.60 -1.78
CA ASN A 145 22.33 1.83 -2.50
C ASN A 145 21.90 1.49 -3.93
N VAL A 146 20.61 1.61 -4.23
CA VAL A 146 20.07 1.47 -5.59
C VAL A 146 19.72 2.85 -6.12
N THR A 147 20.51 3.36 -7.06
CA THR A 147 20.26 4.67 -7.71
C THR A 147 19.27 4.56 -8.86
N GLY A 148 19.12 3.37 -9.44
CA GLY A 148 18.15 3.08 -10.49
C GLY A 148 16.81 2.59 -9.93
N VAL A 149 16.08 1.84 -10.76
CA VAL A 149 14.83 1.20 -10.36
C VAL A 149 15.14 -0.04 -9.50
N PHE A 150 14.44 -0.16 -8.39
CA PHE A 150 14.33 -1.40 -7.63
C PHE A 150 12.95 -2.01 -7.88
N THR A 151 12.91 -3.25 -8.36
CA THR A 151 11.68 -4.01 -8.54
C THR A 151 11.67 -5.14 -7.54
N SER A 152 10.72 -5.12 -6.59
CA SER A 152 10.51 -6.20 -5.64
C SER A 152 9.01 -6.50 -5.48
N PRO A 153 8.65 -7.73 -5.10
CA PRO A 153 7.27 -8.07 -4.73
C PRO A 153 6.85 -7.47 -3.37
N GLY A 154 7.81 -7.00 -2.56
CA GLY A 154 7.55 -6.51 -1.21
C GLY A 154 8.82 -6.25 -0.40
N LEU A 155 8.64 -6.17 0.92
CA LEU A 155 9.69 -6.11 1.94
C LEU A 155 9.40 -7.16 3.03
N ASP A 156 10.39 -7.99 3.33
CA ASP A 156 10.33 -8.99 4.40
C ASP A 156 11.08 -8.48 5.65
N ASP A 157 10.69 -8.96 6.83
CA ASP A 157 11.44 -8.80 8.06
C ASP A 157 12.64 -9.77 8.14
N ASN A 158 13.43 -9.63 9.20
CA ASN A 158 14.59 -10.49 9.45
C ASN A 158 14.25 -11.93 9.86
N ALA A 159 12.96 -12.24 10.05
CA ALA A 159 12.44 -13.57 10.29
C ALA A 159 11.77 -14.17 9.03
N SER A 160 11.96 -13.54 7.86
CA SER A 160 11.39 -13.93 6.56
C SER A 160 9.86 -13.85 6.49
N SER A 161 9.25 -12.98 7.29
CA SER A 161 7.82 -12.66 7.20
C SER A 161 7.62 -11.37 6.40
N GLU A 162 6.62 -11.35 5.52
CA GLU A 162 6.27 -10.17 4.73
C GLU A 162 5.74 -9.04 5.63
N VAL A 163 6.32 -7.84 5.50
CA VAL A 163 5.91 -6.62 6.21
C VAL A 163 5.13 -5.69 5.28
N LEU A 164 5.50 -5.66 4.00
CA LEU A 164 4.84 -4.85 2.98
C LEU A 164 4.79 -5.62 1.67
N GLN A 165 3.59 -5.74 1.10
CA GLN A 165 3.36 -6.32 -0.22
C GLN A 165 3.17 -5.20 -1.26
N LEU A 166 3.77 -5.35 -2.43
CA LEU A 166 3.62 -4.43 -3.57
C LEU A 166 3.07 -5.17 -4.78
N GLU A 167 1.75 -5.09 -4.98
CA GLU A 167 1.10 -5.71 -6.14
C GLU A 167 1.11 -4.79 -7.36
N SER A 168 1.47 -5.34 -8.53
CA SER A 168 1.45 -4.59 -9.78
C SER A 168 0.07 -4.60 -10.42
N VAL A 169 -0.40 -3.44 -10.87
CA VAL A 169 -1.60 -3.29 -11.71
C VAL A 169 -1.17 -2.96 -13.14
N VAL A 170 -1.84 -3.54 -14.14
CA VAL A 170 -1.60 -3.21 -15.56
C VAL A 170 -2.00 -1.75 -15.79
N ASP A 171 -1.12 -0.98 -16.42
CA ASP A 171 -1.32 0.45 -16.73
C ASP A 171 -1.73 1.30 -15.49
N ALA A 172 -1.05 1.09 -14.35
CA ALA A 172 -1.31 1.85 -13.13
C ALA A 172 -1.20 3.38 -13.37
N VAL A 173 -2.27 4.11 -13.03
CA VAL A 173 -2.40 5.57 -13.21
C VAL A 173 -2.18 6.35 -11.91
N ASN A 174 -2.50 5.73 -10.77
CA ASN A 174 -2.42 6.32 -9.44
C ASN A 174 -1.52 5.46 -8.53
N GLN A 175 -0.83 6.10 -7.58
CA GLN A 175 0.09 5.45 -6.67
C GLN A 175 0.16 6.16 -5.32
N PHE A 176 0.59 5.41 -4.30
CA PHE A 176 0.87 5.94 -2.97
C PHE A 176 2.30 6.47 -2.89
N GLN A 177 2.49 7.67 -2.36
CA GLN A 177 3.79 8.31 -2.15
C GLN A 177 4.01 8.62 -0.67
N MET A 178 5.23 8.37 -0.21
CA MET A 178 5.74 8.81 1.09
C MET A 178 6.89 9.80 0.88
N THR A 179 6.77 10.99 1.43
CA THR A 179 7.76 12.06 1.31
C THR A 179 8.32 12.42 2.68
N ASN A 180 9.65 12.40 2.81
CA ASN A 180 10.32 12.81 4.04
C ASN A 180 10.18 14.33 4.28
N SER A 181 10.48 14.76 5.50
CA SER A 181 10.37 16.18 5.87
C SER A 181 11.70 16.76 6.33
N ALA A 182 11.83 18.07 6.19
CA ALA A 182 12.85 18.83 6.89
C ALA A 182 12.55 18.86 8.40
N VAL A 183 13.52 19.33 9.20
CA VAL A 183 13.35 19.43 10.66
C VAL A 183 12.11 20.25 11.01
N GLY A 184 11.19 19.64 11.76
CA GLY A 184 9.95 20.26 12.23
C GLY A 184 8.74 20.15 11.31
N GLY A 185 8.90 19.58 10.10
CA GLY A 185 7.77 19.30 9.20
C GLY A 185 7.23 17.87 9.35
N PRO A 186 6.00 17.60 8.88
CA PRO A 186 5.42 16.26 8.88
C PRO A 186 5.99 15.41 7.73
N ILE A 187 6.05 14.09 7.92
CA ILE A 187 6.15 13.14 6.81
C ILE A 187 4.80 13.16 6.09
N VAL A 188 4.81 13.22 4.76
CA VAL A 188 3.59 13.24 3.95
C VAL A 188 3.36 11.85 3.38
N LEU A 189 2.15 11.33 3.58
CA LEU A 189 1.62 10.12 2.94
C LEU A 189 0.46 10.57 2.05
N GLU A 190 0.59 10.41 0.75
CA GLU A 190 -0.35 10.98 -0.21
C GLU A 190 -0.61 10.05 -1.39
N ALA A 191 -1.80 10.18 -1.98
CA ALA A 191 -2.13 9.58 -3.25
C ALA A 191 -1.77 10.57 -4.35
N ILE A 192 -1.03 10.11 -5.37
CA ILE A 192 -0.66 10.89 -6.54
C ILE A 192 -1.07 10.13 -7.80
N GLY A 193 -1.33 10.85 -8.89
CA GLY A 193 -1.78 10.25 -10.14
C GLY A 193 -2.35 11.30 -11.09
N SER A 194 -2.87 10.87 -12.23
CA SER A 194 -3.56 11.79 -13.16
C SER A 194 -5.06 11.94 -12.87
N ASP A 195 -5.64 11.08 -12.05
CA ASP A 195 -7.03 11.22 -11.64
C ASP A 195 -7.19 12.39 -10.66
N ALA A 196 -8.33 13.08 -10.72
CA ALA A 196 -8.60 14.25 -9.89
C ALA A 196 -8.94 13.88 -8.44
N ASP A 197 -9.66 12.77 -8.25
CA ASP A 197 -10.12 12.28 -6.96
C ASP A 197 -9.55 10.88 -6.74
N ILE A 198 -8.71 10.71 -5.71
CA ILE A 198 -8.05 9.44 -5.41
C ILE A 198 -8.20 9.12 -3.92
N ASP A 199 -8.91 8.03 -3.62
CA ASP A 199 -9.12 7.57 -2.25
C ASP A 199 -7.90 6.78 -1.74
N ILE A 200 -7.59 6.92 -0.46
CA ILE A 200 -6.69 6.01 0.27
C ILE A 200 -7.54 5.16 1.21
N ASN A 201 -7.62 3.85 0.92
CA ASN A 201 -8.33 2.91 1.76
C ASN A 201 -7.38 2.26 2.77
N LEU A 202 -7.71 2.34 4.06
CA LEU A 202 -7.04 1.61 5.13
C LEU A 202 -8.01 0.58 5.69
N ASN A 203 -7.77 -0.71 5.42
CA ASN A 203 -8.70 -1.78 5.73
C ASN A 203 -8.07 -2.78 6.71
N PRO A 204 -8.45 -2.76 8.01
CA PRO A 204 -8.08 -3.84 8.90
C PRO A 204 -8.84 -5.13 8.54
N LYS A 205 -8.28 -6.28 8.90
CA LYS A 205 -8.94 -7.59 8.70
C LYS A 205 -9.69 -8.00 9.96
N GLY A 206 -10.94 -8.43 9.81
CA GLY A 206 -11.77 -8.90 10.94
C GLY A 206 -12.01 -7.79 11.96
N ALA A 207 -11.77 -8.07 13.25
CA ALA A 207 -11.92 -7.10 14.34
C ALA A 207 -10.70 -6.17 14.54
N GLY A 208 -9.79 -6.10 13.55
CA GLY A 208 -8.66 -5.17 13.61
C GLY A 208 -9.12 -3.71 13.57
N ILE A 209 -8.27 -2.80 14.06
CA ILE A 209 -8.54 -1.37 14.13
C ILE A 209 -7.43 -0.57 13.45
N ILE A 210 -7.74 0.66 13.05
CA ILE A 210 -6.75 1.69 12.75
C ILE A 210 -6.56 2.51 14.03
N GLU A 211 -5.35 2.55 14.55
CA GLU A 211 -5.03 3.27 15.79
C GLU A 211 -4.23 4.56 15.48
N LEU A 212 -4.67 5.68 16.06
CA LEU A 212 -3.95 6.95 16.06
C LEU A 212 -3.58 7.28 17.51
N VAL A 213 -2.27 7.29 17.80
CA VAL A 213 -1.76 7.42 19.19
C VAL A 213 -1.89 8.85 19.75
N HIS A 214 -2.12 9.85 18.88
CA HIS A 214 -2.24 11.24 19.28
C HIS A 214 -3.60 11.84 18.86
N GLU A 215 -3.70 12.38 17.65
CA GLU A 215 -4.86 13.13 17.19
C GLU A 215 -5.29 12.69 15.79
N LEU A 216 -6.60 12.65 15.57
CA LEU A 216 -7.20 12.73 14.25
C LEU A 216 -7.47 14.20 13.92
N HIS A 217 -6.71 14.77 12.99
CA HIS A 217 -6.93 16.13 12.51
C HIS A 217 -7.62 16.07 11.15
N VAL A 218 -8.86 16.56 11.07
CA VAL A 218 -9.61 16.71 9.81
C VAL A 218 -9.73 18.20 9.48
N ASN A 219 -9.34 18.58 8.26
CA ASN A 219 -9.39 19.97 7.81
C ASN A 219 -10.08 20.04 6.44
N LEU A 220 -11.17 20.81 6.36
CA LEU A 220 -11.90 21.08 5.13
C LEU A 220 -11.70 22.53 4.70
N ASP A 221 -11.26 22.76 3.46
CA ASP A 221 -11.36 24.06 2.81
C ASP A 221 -12.71 24.15 2.08
N ALA A 222 -13.72 24.70 2.77
CA ALA A 222 -15.10 24.77 2.30
C ALA A 222 -15.31 25.74 1.12
N ALA A 223 -14.26 26.36 0.55
CA ALA A 223 -14.36 27.30 -0.56
C ALA A 223 -15.03 26.70 -1.83
N ALA A 224 -15.13 25.37 -1.92
CA ALA A 224 -15.77 24.66 -3.02
C ALA A 224 -17.25 24.31 -2.78
N LEU A 225 -17.81 24.49 -1.58
CA LEU A 225 -19.21 24.17 -1.30
C LEU A 225 -20.13 25.23 -1.93
N ALA A 226 -20.93 24.83 -2.91
CA ALA A 226 -21.98 25.65 -3.50
C ALA A 226 -23.26 25.61 -2.65
N PRO A 227 -24.20 26.56 -2.82
CA PRO A 227 -25.48 26.53 -2.10
C PRO A 227 -26.24 25.20 -2.32
N GLY A 228 -26.70 24.59 -1.21
CA GLY A 228 -27.39 23.29 -1.21
C GLY A 228 -26.47 22.09 -1.41
N GLN A 229 -25.17 22.24 -1.10
CA GLN A 229 -24.24 21.12 -1.04
C GLN A 229 -23.84 20.79 0.39
N ASP A 230 -23.99 19.52 0.73
CA ASP A 230 -23.61 18.98 2.04
C ASP A 230 -22.29 18.23 1.95
N ASP A 231 -21.50 18.31 3.01
CA ASP A 231 -20.26 17.55 3.16
C ASP A 231 -20.11 17.07 4.60
N ALA A 232 -19.62 15.85 4.75
CA ALA A 232 -19.39 15.22 6.05
C ALA A 232 -17.89 14.98 6.23
N LEU A 233 -17.27 15.76 7.11
CA LEU A 233 -15.83 15.60 7.43
C LEU A 233 -15.53 14.23 8.06
N ILE A 234 -16.46 13.73 8.87
CA ILE A 234 -16.43 12.39 9.45
C ILE A 234 -17.82 11.79 9.26
N SER A 235 -17.90 10.78 8.40
CA SER A 235 -19.10 9.95 8.26
C SER A 235 -18.87 8.60 8.93
N VAL A 236 -19.78 8.21 9.82
CA VAL A 236 -19.76 6.90 10.49
C VAL A 236 -21.00 6.14 10.05
N SER A 237 -20.81 5.20 9.13
CA SER A 237 -21.87 4.28 8.67
C SER A 237 -21.72 2.93 9.35
N VAL A 238 -22.82 2.39 9.87
CA VAL A 238 -22.85 1.14 10.62
C VAL A 238 -23.86 0.20 9.98
N ASP A 239 -23.36 -0.88 9.38
CA ASP A 239 -24.21 -1.96 8.88
C ASP A 239 -24.65 -2.87 10.05
N ARG A 240 -25.96 -2.91 10.29
CA ARG A 240 -26.59 -3.72 11.35
C ARG A 240 -27.29 -4.97 10.83
N ALA A 241 -27.30 -5.22 9.51
CA ALA A 241 -28.14 -6.24 8.86
C ALA A 241 -27.91 -7.67 9.38
N GLN A 242 -26.72 -7.96 9.92
CA GLN A 242 -26.33 -9.28 10.44
C GLN A 242 -26.09 -9.30 11.96
N THR A 243 -26.50 -8.25 12.69
CA THR A 243 -26.26 -8.17 14.13
C THR A 243 -27.38 -8.85 14.94
N SER A 244 -27.02 -9.61 15.98
CA SER A 244 -27.97 -10.25 16.91
C SER A 244 -28.12 -9.52 18.26
N GLY A 245 -27.39 -8.41 18.44
CA GLY A 245 -27.35 -7.57 19.63
C GLY A 245 -26.02 -6.81 19.79
N GLY A 246 -25.89 -6.02 20.87
CA GLY A 246 -24.69 -5.26 21.22
C GLY A 246 -24.92 -3.74 21.23
N ASP A 247 -23.94 -3.01 21.77
CA ASP A 247 -23.92 -1.55 21.83
C ASP A 247 -22.89 -1.01 20.84
N ILE A 248 -23.25 0.05 20.12
CA ILE A 248 -22.39 0.70 19.13
C ILE A 248 -22.31 2.18 19.49
N ASN A 249 -21.12 2.65 19.83
CA ASN A 249 -20.84 4.06 20.08
C ASN A 249 -20.03 4.60 18.90
N ALA A 250 -20.58 5.60 18.18
CA ALA A 250 -19.84 6.28 17.12
C ALA A 250 -18.67 7.11 17.68
N LEU A 251 -18.88 7.69 18.87
CA LEU A 251 -17.86 8.37 19.67
C LEU A 251 -17.97 7.91 21.12
N ASP A 252 -16.91 7.28 21.63
CA ASP A 252 -16.76 6.96 23.05
C ASP A 252 -15.61 7.79 23.63
N VAL A 253 -15.89 8.51 24.72
CA VAL A 253 -14.91 9.37 25.40
C VAL A 253 -14.88 8.99 26.86
N SER A 254 -13.78 8.39 27.29
CA SER A 254 -13.55 7.97 28.66
C SER A 254 -12.26 8.58 29.24
N GLY A 255 -12.18 8.64 30.57
CA GLY A 255 -11.09 9.27 31.30
C GLY A 255 -10.62 8.45 32.50
N THR A 256 -9.35 8.57 32.82
CA THR A 256 -8.74 8.03 34.04
C THR A 256 -8.41 9.16 35.02
N GLU A 257 -8.05 8.84 36.27
CA GLU A 257 -7.75 9.85 37.29
C GLU A 257 -6.62 10.79 36.85
N GLY A 258 -6.82 12.10 37.00
CA GLY A 258 -5.86 13.12 36.59
C GLY A 258 -6.41 14.54 36.72
N ALA A 259 -5.55 15.53 36.50
CA ALA A 259 -5.91 16.95 36.61
C ALA A 259 -6.42 17.57 35.30
N ALA A 260 -6.43 16.82 34.19
CA ALA A 260 -6.85 17.32 32.88
C ALA A 260 -8.38 17.43 32.79
N VAL A 261 -8.87 18.46 32.11
CA VAL A 261 -10.31 18.60 31.79
C VAL A 261 -10.59 17.82 30.51
N ILE A 262 -11.46 16.82 30.60
CA ILE A 262 -11.94 16.05 29.45
C ILE A 262 -13.23 16.69 28.93
N ARG A 263 -13.30 16.92 27.62
CA ARG A 263 -14.51 17.37 26.93
C ARG A 263 -14.75 16.41 25.77
N ALA A 264 -15.94 15.83 25.71
CA ALA A 264 -16.34 15.01 24.56
C ALA A 264 -16.56 15.88 23.31
N LEU A 265 -17.13 17.08 23.50
CA LEU A 265 -17.38 18.04 22.43
C LEU A 265 -17.05 19.45 22.90
N ARG A 266 -16.46 20.26 22.00
CA ARG A 266 -16.32 21.70 22.16
C ARG A 266 -16.71 22.39 20.85
N ALA A 267 -17.86 23.05 20.85
CA ALA A 267 -18.30 23.92 19.77
C ALA A 267 -17.67 25.32 19.88
N GLY A 268 -17.31 25.91 18.74
CA GLY A 268 -16.79 27.27 18.63
C GLY A 268 -17.90 28.32 18.50
N ILE A 269 -17.53 29.56 18.17
CA ILE A 269 -18.52 30.60 17.87
C ILE A 269 -19.27 30.28 16.57
N GLY A 270 -20.59 30.39 16.59
CA GLY A 270 -21.44 30.14 15.41
C GLY A 270 -21.58 28.66 15.05
N VAL A 271 -21.26 27.75 15.96
CA VAL A 271 -21.41 26.31 15.77
C VAL A 271 -22.56 25.82 16.63
N ASP A 272 -23.52 25.14 16.00
CA ASP A 272 -24.57 24.38 16.66
C ASP A 272 -23.92 23.08 17.21
N PRO A 273 -23.84 22.86 18.53
CA PRO A 273 -23.08 21.73 19.04
C PRO A 273 -23.66 20.37 18.66
N ILE A 274 -24.98 20.26 18.59
CA ILE A 274 -25.67 18.99 18.31
C ILE A 274 -26.83 19.30 17.37
N HIS A 275 -26.86 18.58 16.25
CA HIS A 275 -28.02 18.42 15.39
C HIS A 275 -28.35 16.92 15.40
N HIS A 276 -29.62 16.59 15.60
CA HIS A 276 -30.07 15.22 15.77
C HIS A 276 -31.41 15.05 15.09
N ASP A 277 -31.36 14.40 13.94
CA ASP A 277 -32.55 13.98 13.23
C ASP A 277 -33.03 12.64 13.76
N SER A 278 -34.29 12.62 14.18
CA SER A 278 -34.91 11.45 14.79
C SER A 278 -36.12 11.03 13.97
N GLY A 279 -36.05 9.82 13.41
CA GLY A 279 -37.11 9.23 12.61
C GLY A 279 -37.24 7.73 12.84
N THR A 280 -38.08 7.09 12.05
CA THR A 280 -38.15 5.63 11.94
C THR A 280 -38.27 5.26 10.48
N PHE A 281 -37.49 4.29 10.04
CA PHE A 281 -37.57 3.80 8.67
C PHE A 281 -38.93 3.15 8.39
N GLU A 282 -39.50 3.52 7.26
CA GLU A 282 -40.75 3.00 6.73
C GLU A 282 -40.65 2.69 5.24
N ASN A 283 -41.67 2.02 4.72
CA ASN A 283 -41.72 1.65 3.32
C ASN A 283 -42.11 2.86 2.47
N MET A 284 -41.43 3.08 1.35
CA MET A 284 -41.83 4.08 0.38
C MET A 284 -43.18 3.74 -0.29
N ASP A 285 -43.81 4.73 -0.92
CA ASP A 285 -45.06 4.51 -1.70
C ASP A 285 -44.79 4.05 -3.12
N SER A 286 -43.65 4.45 -3.71
CA SER A 286 -43.22 4.00 -5.03
C SER A 286 -41.71 3.81 -5.12
N PHE A 287 -41.31 2.74 -5.81
CA PHE A 287 -39.92 2.47 -6.16
C PHE A 287 -39.85 2.06 -7.62
N LEU A 288 -39.29 2.91 -8.47
CA LEU A 288 -39.23 2.68 -9.90
C LEU A 288 -37.79 2.41 -10.32
N VAL A 289 -37.56 1.31 -11.04
CA VAL A 289 -36.29 1.04 -11.73
C VAL A 289 -36.55 1.20 -13.22
N LEU A 290 -35.91 2.17 -13.87
CA LEU A 290 -36.16 2.51 -15.28
C LEU A 290 -37.65 2.78 -15.58
N ALA A 291 -38.31 3.51 -14.68
CA ALA A 291 -39.74 3.83 -14.72
C ALA A 291 -40.70 2.62 -14.63
N VAL A 292 -40.20 1.44 -14.26
CA VAL A 292 -41.01 0.27 -13.94
C VAL A 292 -41.11 0.13 -12.42
N ASP A 293 -42.32 -0.02 -11.90
CA ASP A 293 -42.54 -0.22 -10.47
C ASP A 293 -41.98 -1.57 -10.01
N GLN A 294 -41.09 -1.50 -9.03
CA GLN A 294 -40.38 -2.61 -8.40
C GLN A 294 -40.50 -2.55 -6.87
N ARG A 295 -41.43 -1.75 -6.35
CA ARG A 295 -41.65 -1.58 -4.90
C ARG A 295 -41.81 -2.90 -4.16
N ALA A 296 -42.47 -3.89 -4.75
CA ALA A 296 -42.70 -5.17 -4.11
C ALA A 296 -41.39 -5.91 -3.75
N ALA A 297 -40.37 -5.78 -4.60
CA ALA A 297 -39.04 -6.34 -4.34
C ALA A 297 -38.30 -5.48 -3.29
N ALA A 298 -38.33 -4.15 -3.46
CA ALA A 298 -37.61 -3.23 -2.58
C ALA A 298 -38.06 -3.20 -1.11
N ILE A 299 -39.22 -3.78 -0.78
CA ILE A 299 -39.74 -3.88 0.59
C ILE A 299 -39.74 -5.33 1.12
N ASP A 300 -39.19 -6.28 0.37
CA ASP A 300 -39.16 -7.71 0.68
C ASP A 300 -37.74 -8.27 0.56
N THR A 301 -37.18 -8.76 1.67
CA THR A 301 -35.83 -9.34 1.72
C THR A 301 -35.70 -10.70 1.02
N GLY A 302 -36.73 -11.13 0.30
CA GLY A 302 -36.80 -12.43 -0.39
C GLY A 302 -36.80 -12.32 -1.92
N THR A 303 -37.07 -11.13 -2.47
CA THR A 303 -37.09 -10.88 -3.91
C THR A 303 -36.39 -9.58 -4.23
N ASN A 304 -35.34 -9.67 -5.05
CA ASN A 304 -34.40 -8.57 -5.22
C ASN A 304 -34.36 -8.11 -6.67
N VAL A 305 -34.24 -6.80 -6.89
CA VAL A 305 -34.09 -6.23 -8.23
C VAL A 305 -32.70 -5.62 -8.41
N GLN A 306 -32.05 -5.97 -9.52
CA GLN A 306 -30.80 -5.34 -9.90
C GLN A 306 -31.06 -3.93 -10.44
N MET A 307 -30.33 -2.96 -9.91
CA MET A 307 -30.42 -1.54 -10.24
C MET A 307 -29.24 -1.11 -11.13
N PHE A 308 -29.41 0.00 -11.86
CA PHE A 308 -28.33 0.69 -12.56
C PHE A 308 -27.48 -0.19 -13.51
N LEU A 309 -28.11 -0.98 -14.38
CA LEU A 309 -27.44 -1.90 -15.30
C LEU A 309 -26.53 -1.16 -16.29
N ALA A 310 -27.01 -0.06 -16.86
CA ALA A 310 -26.31 0.77 -17.84
C ALA A 310 -26.04 2.20 -17.34
N ASN A 311 -25.16 2.90 -18.06
CA ASN A 311 -24.91 4.31 -17.82
C ASN A 311 -26.15 5.16 -18.16
N GLY A 312 -26.52 6.08 -17.28
CA GLY A 312 -27.74 6.87 -17.39
C GLY A 312 -29.01 6.19 -16.87
N ASP A 313 -28.91 4.95 -16.38
CA ASP A 313 -30.04 4.28 -15.72
C ASP A 313 -30.46 5.04 -14.46
N THR A 314 -31.76 5.05 -14.21
CA THR A 314 -32.35 5.78 -13.09
C THR A 314 -33.17 4.87 -12.19
N ILE A 315 -33.11 5.14 -10.90
CA ILE A 315 -34.15 4.72 -9.95
C ILE A 315 -34.92 5.94 -9.44
N THR A 316 -36.14 5.74 -8.97
CA THR A 316 -36.96 6.79 -8.37
C THR A 316 -37.65 6.26 -7.13
N VAL A 317 -37.44 6.93 -6.01
CA VAL A 317 -38.12 6.67 -4.73
C VAL A 317 -39.17 7.76 -4.53
N GLY A 318 -40.40 7.39 -4.20
CA GLY A 318 -41.51 8.32 -4.02
C GLY A 318 -42.34 8.06 -2.77
N HIS A 319 -42.85 9.14 -2.18
CA HIS A 319 -43.69 9.08 -0.99
C HIS A 319 -44.72 10.22 -0.96
N ALA A 320 -45.86 10.01 -0.28
CA ALA A 320 -46.93 10.98 -0.16
C ALA A 320 -46.52 12.25 0.60
N THR A 321 -45.67 12.13 1.63
CA THR A 321 -45.07 13.25 2.38
C THR A 321 -43.59 13.42 2.04
N THR A 322 -42.99 14.49 2.54
CA THR A 322 -41.54 14.69 2.47
C THR A 322 -40.82 13.66 3.35
N PHE A 323 -39.56 13.43 3.05
CA PHE A 323 -38.64 12.53 3.74
C PHE A 323 -37.22 13.07 3.56
N GLU A 324 -36.31 12.65 4.42
CA GLU A 324 -34.96 13.22 4.53
C GLU A 324 -33.88 12.14 4.38
N GLU A 325 -34.23 10.87 4.60
CA GLU A 325 -33.32 9.73 4.45
C GLU A 325 -33.87 8.64 3.52
N ILE A 326 -32.94 7.97 2.84
CA ILE A 326 -33.17 6.71 2.11
C ILE A 326 -32.13 5.69 2.58
N GLU A 327 -32.57 4.61 3.21
CA GLU A 327 -31.72 3.46 3.52
C GLU A 327 -31.64 2.53 2.30
N PHE A 328 -30.41 2.16 1.94
CA PHE A 328 -30.13 1.10 0.99
C PHE A 328 -29.45 -0.06 1.71
N GLN A 329 -30.15 -1.18 1.86
CA GLN A 329 -29.54 -2.47 2.16
C GLN A 329 -29.32 -3.20 0.84
N LEU A 330 -28.07 -3.56 0.56
CA LEU A 330 -27.66 -4.13 -0.73
C LEU A 330 -27.28 -5.60 -0.58
N ALA A 331 -27.99 -6.48 -1.29
CA ALA A 331 -27.62 -7.89 -1.41
C ALA A 331 -26.35 -8.07 -2.25
N ILE A 332 -26.15 -7.20 -3.24
CA ILE A 332 -24.94 -7.14 -4.06
C ILE A 332 -24.51 -5.68 -4.16
N VAL A 333 -23.28 -5.38 -3.75
CA VAL A 333 -22.71 -4.04 -3.86
C VAL A 333 -22.17 -3.76 -5.26
N ALA A 334 -22.13 -2.48 -5.64
CA ALA A 334 -21.51 -2.04 -6.87
C ALA A 334 -19.98 -2.28 -6.84
N SER A 335 -19.41 -2.75 -7.95
CA SER A 335 -17.95 -2.96 -8.04
C SER A 335 -17.18 -1.72 -8.51
N GLY A 336 -15.85 -1.76 -8.41
CA GLY A 336 -14.98 -0.68 -8.88
C GLY A 336 -15.30 0.67 -8.20
N PRO A 337 -15.42 1.78 -8.96
CA PRO A 337 -15.66 3.11 -8.40
C PRO A 337 -17.13 3.37 -7.97
N GLY A 338 -17.99 2.34 -7.99
CA GLY A 338 -19.41 2.48 -7.69
C GLY A 338 -20.22 3.11 -8.83
N VAL A 339 -21.48 3.46 -8.58
CA VAL A 339 -22.40 3.95 -9.62
C VAL A 339 -22.21 5.43 -9.98
N LYS A 340 -21.41 6.18 -9.20
CA LYS A 340 -21.28 7.65 -9.29
C LYS A 340 -22.66 8.31 -9.43
N PRO A 341 -23.49 8.23 -8.36
CA PRO A 341 -24.86 8.70 -8.43
C PRO A 341 -24.94 10.22 -8.55
N THR A 342 -25.97 10.70 -9.25
CA THR A 342 -26.42 12.09 -9.20
C THR A 342 -27.86 12.09 -8.70
N PHE A 343 -28.21 13.08 -7.89
CA PHE A 343 -29.48 13.12 -7.17
C PHE A 343 -30.32 14.32 -7.62
N GLU A 344 -31.61 14.09 -7.81
CA GLU A 344 -32.55 15.12 -8.22
C GLU A 344 -33.88 14.95 -7.48
N PHE A 345 -34.52 16.05 -7.10
CA PHE A 345 -35.84 16.05 -6.46
C PHE A 345 -36.92 16.61 -7.40
N SER A 346 -38.17 16.18 -7.18
CA SER A 346 -39.32 16.58 -8.00
C SER A 346 -39.73 18.04 -7.79
N ILE A 347 -40.17 18.71 -8.84
CA ILE A 347 -40.81 20.03 -8.74
C ILE A 347 -42.25 19.98 -9.28
N ALA A 348 -42.98 21.09 -9.21
CA ALA A 348 -44.33 21.15 -9.74
C ALA A 348 -44.33 20.89 -11.27
N GLY A 349 -44.89 19.75 -11.68
CA GLY A 349 -44.85 19.28 -13.07
C GLY A 349 -43.75 18.24 -13.32
N PRO A 350 -43.40 17.92 -14.59
CA PRO A 350 -42.48 16.83 -14.91
C PRO A 350 -40.99 17.19 -14.74
N GLY A 351 -40.68 18.29 -14.06
CA GLY A 351 -39.32 18.80 -13.88
C GLY A 351 -38.58 18.14 -12.71
N TRP A 352 -37.26 18.29 -12.72
CA TRP A 352 -36.35 17.78 -11.71
C TRP A 352 -35.31 18.85 -11.41
N THR A 353 -34.93 18.97 -10.14
CA THR A 353 -33.88 19.90 -9.68
C THR A 353 -32.77 19.08 -9.02
N PRO A 354 -31.49 19.29 -9.39
CA PRO A 354 -30.38 18.59 -8.77
C PRO A 354 -30.11 19.07 -7.34
N PHE A 355 -29.61 18.16 -6.50
CA PHE A 355 -29.06 18.43 -5.16
C PHE A 355 -27.95 17.41 -4.84
N THR A 356 -27.20 17.60 -3.76
CA THR A 356 -26.10 16.70 -3.38
C THR A 356 -26.23 16.27 -1.92
N PRO A 357 -26.95 15.15 -1.65
CA PRO A 357 -27.08 14.59 -0.31
C PRO A 357 -25.76 13.99 0.19
N VAL A 358 -25.69 13.74 1.49
CA VAL A 358 -24.65 12.91 2.10
C VAL A 358 -24.90 11.45 1.75
N ASP A 359 -23.97 10.82 1.01
CA ASP A 359 -24.09 9.43 0.55
C ASP A 359 -23.30 8.45 1.44
N GLY A 360 -23.96 7.88 2.44
CA GLY A 360 -23.41 6.83 3.30
C GLY A 360 -23.28 5.46 2.65
N THR A 361 -23.74 5.27 1.40
CA THR A 361 -23.60 4.00 0.66
C THR A 361 -22.25 3.87 -0.05
N ASN A 362 -21.43 4.93 -0.01
CA ASN A 362 -20.18 5.04 -0.78
C ASN A 362 -20.41 4.72 -2.26
N LYS A 363 -21.34 5.45 -2.91
CA LYS A 363 -21.69 5.25 -4.32
C LYS A 363 -22.22 3.84 -4.60
N MET A 364 -23.03 3.30 -3.69
CA MET A 364 -23.59 1.93 -3.69
C MET A 364 -22.55 0.81 -3.54
N ARG A 365 -21.39 1.09 -2.95
CA ARG A 365 -20.34 0.08 -2.68
C ARG A 365 -20.49 -0.58 -1.31
N ALA A 366 -21.39 -0.07 -0.48
CA ALA A 366 -21.81 -0.64 0.78
C ALA A 366 -23.29 -0.33 1.00
N SER A 367 -23.96 -1.13 1.84
CA SER A 367 -25.23 -0.72 2.44
C SER A 367 -25.02 0.56 3.26
N GLY A 368 -26.01 1.41 3.33
CA GLY A 368 -25.93 2.68 4.06
C GLY A 368 -27.12 3.59 3.81
N VAL A 369 -27.06 4.78 4.40
CA VAL A 369 -28.13 5.78 4.29
C VAL A 369 -27.67 6.93 3.41
N VAL A 370 -28.55 7.40 2.54
CA VAL A 370 -28.41 8.68 1.85
C VAL A 370 -29.31 9.68 2.56
N SER A 371 -28.75 10.78 3.06
CA SER A 371 -29.45 11.79 3.86
C SER A 371 -29.25 13.21 3.34
N TRP A 372 -30.20 14.09 3.60
CA TRP A 372 -30.13 15.53 3.29
C TRP A 372 -31.01 16.33 4.25
N ASP A 373 -30.70 17.60 4.45
CA ASP A 373 -31.58 18.45 5.24
C ASP A 373 -32.79 18.86 4.40
N LEU A 374 -33.98 18.82 5.01
CA LEU A 374 -35.20 19.29 4.35
C LEU A 374 -35.06 20.76 3.90
N SER A 375 -34.24 21.55 4.61
CA SER A 375 -34.02 22.96 4.30
C SER A 375 -33.34 23.20 2.95
N ASP A 376 -32.53 22.25 2.46
CA ASP A 376 -31.79 22.39 1.20
C ASP A 376 -32.67 22.23 -0.05
N ILE A 377 -33.77 21.50 0.06
CA ILE A 377 -34.64 21.18 -1.09
C ILE A 377 -36.07 21.72 -0.95
N SER A 378 -36.56 21.96 0.28
CA SER A 378 -37.97 22.29 0.57
C SER A 378 -38.51 23.54 -0.13
N ALA A 379 -37.67 24.51 -0.47
CA ALA A 379 -38.11 25.76 -1.10
C ALA A 379 -38.79 25.53 -2.47
N THR A 380 -38.46 24.44 -3.16
CA THR A 380 -39.04 24.10 -4.47
C THR A 380 -39.51 22.66 -4.61
N TRP A 381 -39.24 21.80 -3.61
CA TRP A 381 -39.69 20.42 -3.62
C TRP A 381 -41.21 20.35 -3.61
N ALA A 382 -41.77 19.70 -4.63
CA ALA A 382 -43.21 19.61 -4.80
C ALA A 382 -43.61 18.23 -5.33
N GLN A 383 -44.86 17.86 -5.05
CA GLN A 383 -45.42 16.61 -5.54
C GLN A 383 -45.52 16.60 -7.07
N HIS A 384 -45.15 15.47 -7.66
CA HIS A 384 -45.39 15.18 -9.07
C HIS A 384 -46.04 13.79 -9.21
N GLY A 385 -47.30 13.79 -9.65
CA GLY A 385 -48.11 12.57 -9.69
C GLY A 385 -48.58 12.10 -8.31
N GLY A 386 -48.73 13.02 -7.35
CA GLY A 386 -49.24 12.75 -5.99
C GLY A 386 -48.19 12.43 -4.94
N GLU A 387 -46.91 12.37 -5.32
CA GLU A 387 -45.80 12.00 -4.42
C GLU A 387 -44.64 12.99 -4.57
N TYR A 388 -43.91 13.21 -3.48
CA TYR A 388 -42.56 13.77 -3.50
C TYR A 388 -41.58 12.69 -3.93
N LYS A 389 -40.68 13.01 -4.87
CA LYS A 389 -39.80 12.01 -5.49
C LYS A 389 -38.35 12.44 -5.45
N ILE A 390 -37.49 11.45 -5.25
CA ILE A 390 -36.05 11.54 -5.43
C ILE A 390 -35.66 10.59 -6.56
N ARG A 391 -34.98 11.12 -7.57
CA ARG A 391 -34.42 10.36 -8.69
C ARG A 391 -32.92 10.29 -8.53
N ILE A 392 -32.39 9.09 -8.68
CA ILE A 392 -30.96 8.81 -8.64
C ILE A 392 -30.55 8.28 -9.99
N THR A 393 -29.52 8.89 -10.58
CA THR A 393 -29.01 8.54 -11.92
C THR A 393 -27.56 8.08 -11.83
N ARG A 394 -27.25 6.90 -12.40
CA ARG A 394 -25.87 6.42 -12.55
C ARG A 394 -25.16 7.22 -13.63
N THR A 395 -23.97 7.74 -13.34
CA THR A 395 -23.10 8.43 -14.33
C THR A 395 -21.82 7.67 -14.66
N GLN A 396 -21.52 6.58 -13.93
CA GLN A 396 -20.35 5.75 -14.19
C GLN A 396 -20.53 4.93 -15.48
N ASN A 397 -19.66 5.17 -16.46
CA ASN A 397 -19.78 4.54 -17.79
C ASN A 397 -19.62 3.02 -17.76
N VAL A 398 -18.62 2.50 -17.03
CA VAL A 398 -18.33 1.05 -16.93
C VAL A 398 -18.39 0.62 -15.48
N LEU A 399 -19.20 -0.42 -15.22
CA LEU A 399 -19.40 -1.03 -13.90
C LEU A 399 -19.44 -2.54 -14.09
N GLY A 400 -18.57 -3.27 -13.38
CA GLY A 400 -18.47 -4.73 -13.54
C GLY A 400 -19.65 -5.48 -12.93
N THR A 401 -20.10 -5.02 -11.76
CA THR A 401 -21.22 -5.60 -11.00
C THR A 401 -22.14 -4.46 -10.63
N PRO A 402 -23.32 -4.35 -11.26
CA PRO A 402 -24.36 -3.43 -10.83
C PRO A 402 -24.95 -3.85 -9.47
N PRO A 403 -25.32 -2.88 -8.61
CA PRO A 403 -25.86 -3.18 -7.31
C PRO A 403 -27.24 -3.83 -7.41
N THR A 404 -27.54 -4.71 -6.47
CA THR A 404 -28.85 -5.34 -6.29
C THR A 404 -29.34 -4.99 -4.90
N GLU A 405 -30.54 -4.43 -4.80
CA GLU A 405 -31.13 -4.12 -3.50
C GLU A 405 -31.55 -5.38 -2.74
N ASP A 406 -31.69 -5.27 -1.43
CA ASP A 406 -32.30 -6.28 -0.55
C ASP A 406 -33.48 -5.70 0.23
N LEU A 407 -33.31 -4.47 0.71
CA LEU A 407 -34.35 -3.68 1.35
C LEU A 407 -34.03 -2.21 1.12
N ILE A 408 -35.06 -1.43 0.79
CA ILE A 408 -34.97 0.02 0.68
C ILE A 408 -36.09 0.64 1.51
N GLN A 409 -35.70 1.52 2.41
CA GLN A 409 -36.63 2.24 3.29
C GLN A 409 -36.38 3.74 3.21
N ILE A 410 -37.36 4.52 3.66
CA ILE A 410 -37.24 5.97 3.79
C ILE A 410 -37.54 6.37 5.23
N ALA A 411 -37.07 7.54 5.67
CA ALA A 411 -37.48 8.11 6.95
C ALA A 411 -37.92 9.56 6.79
N SER A 412 -39.02 9.90 7.46
CA SER A 412 -39.37 11.29 7.76
C SER A 412 -38.85 11.63 9.16
N GLU A 413 -38.27 12.81 9.29
CA GLU A 413 -37.48 13.16 10.47
C GLU A 413 -38.12 14.25 11.33
N THR A 414 -37.83 14.18 12.63
CA THR A 414 -38.03 15.28 13.57
C THR A 414 -36.68 15.74 14.09
N GLU A 415 -36.33 17.00 13.80
CA GLU A 415 -35.08 17.61 14.22
C GLU A 415 -35.11 17.97 15.71
N TYR A 416 -34.09 17.54 16.43
CA TYR A 416 -33.75 17.96 17.79
C TYR A 416 -32.33 18.51 17.80
N GLY A 417 -32.00 19.35 18.76
CA GLY A 417 -30.67 19.92 18.75
C GLY A 417 -30.37 20.93 19.83
N TRP A 418 -29.13 21.37 19.80
CA TRP A 418 -28.60 22.49 20.55
C TRP A 418 -28.07 23.52 19.55
N ASP A 419 -28.67 24.70 19.52
CA ASP A 419 -28.23 25.77 18.61
C ASP A 419 -27.04 26.57 19.17
N LYS A 420 -26.43 27.38 18.30
CA LYS A 420 -25.30 28.27 18.58
C LYS A 420 -25.60 29.34 19.63
N ASP A 421 -26.87 29.67 19.86
CA ASP A 421 -27.30 30.70 20.82
C ASP A 421 -27.59 30.08 22.20
N GLY A 422 -27.59 28.76 22.29
CA GLY A 422 -27.75 28.00 23.52
C GLY A 422 -29.14 27.37 23.70
N ALA A 423 -30.05 27.50 22.73
CA ALA A 423 -31.39 26.95 22.83
C ALA A 423 -31.38 25.44 22.61
N LEU A 424 -32.20 24.74 23.39
CA LEU A 424 -32.34 23.29 23.34
C LEU A 424 -33.72 22.94 22.77
N THR A 425 -33.73 22.17 21.69
CA THR A 425 -34.93 21.57 21.11
C THR A 425 -34.94 20.09 21.45
N VAL A 426 -35.83 19.67 22.34
CA VAL A 426 -35.97 18.27 22.82
C VAL A 426 -37.45 17.93 23.00
N ALA A 427 -37.80 16.66 22.85
CA ALA A 427 -39.16 16.19 23.08
C ALA A 427 -39.59 16.35 24.55
N THR A 428 -38.73 15.94 25.48
CA THR A 428 -38.93 16.07 26.93
C THR A 428 -37.63 16.40 27.64
N LEU A 429 -37.71 17.27 28.64
CA LEU A 429 -36.58 17.62 29.50
C LEU A 429 -36.94 17.29 30.95
N GLU A 430 -36.29 16.25 31.52
CA GLU A 430 -36.39 15.94 32.93
C GLU A 430 -35.25 16.62 33.71
N LEU A 431 -35.62 17.46 34.69
CA LEU A 431 -34.65 18.15 35.56
C LEU A 431 -34.67 17.51 36.95
N ALA A 432 -33.63 16.75 37.30
CA ALA A 432 -33.49 16.12 38.60
C ALA A 432 -32.68 17.00 39.59
N GLY A 433 -33.25 17.28 40.77
CA GLY A 433 -32.59 18.00 41.86
C GLY A 433 -33.56 18.73 42.79
N ILE A 434 -33.19 18.90 44.06
CA ILE A 434 -33.86 19.88 44.93
C ILE A 434 -33.43 21.25 44.40
N PRO A 435 -34.34 22.12 43.91
CA PRO A 435 -33.96 23.49 43.56
C PRO A 435 -33.28 24.10 44.79
N PRO A 436 -32.14 24.80 44.63
CA PRO A 436 -31.33 25.23 45.77
C PRO A 436 -32.21 25.84 46.84
N GLY A 437 -32.13 25.28 48.06
CA GLY A 437 -32.98 25.67 49.17
C GLY A 437 -32.87 27.19 49.42
N SER A 438 -33.96 27.90 49.12
CA SER A 438 -34.12 29.36 49.17
C SER A 438 -33.48 30.14 48.00
N PRO A 439 -34.16 31.18 47.49
CA PRO A 439 -34.13 31.51 46.07
C PRO A 439 -32.89 32.34 45.72
N ALA A 440 -31.98 31.78 44.96
CA ALA A 440 -31.43 32.53 43.84
C ALA A 440 -32.49 32.48 42.72
N SER A 441 -33.47 33.39 42.78
CA SER A 441 -34.41 33.73 41.69
C SER A 441 -34.54 32.69 40.56
N ASN A 442 -35.21 31.57 40.80
CA ASN A 442 -35.92 30.89 39.71
C ASN A 442 -37.14 31.77 39.39
N VAL A 443 -36.87 32.88 38.71
CA VAL A 443 -37.92 33.74 38.18
C VAL A 443 -38.53 33.00 37.00
N LEU A 444 -39.72 32.44 37.20
CA LEU A 444 -40.58 32.06 36.10
C LEU A 444 -41.06 33.38 35.45
N TYR A 445 -40.59 33.62 34.23
CA TYR A 445 -41.03 34.75 33.41
C TYR A 445 -42.33 34.36 32.71
N LYS A 446 -43.28 35.30 32.57
CA LYS A 446 -44.53 35.03 31.85
C LYS A 446 -44.23 34.72 30.38
N HIS A 447 -44.99 33.82 29.77
CA HIS A 447 -44.87 33.55 28.34
C HIS A 447 -45.09 34.84 27.54
N PRO A 448 -44.24 35.19 26.56
CA PRO A 448 -44.45 36.38 25.75
C PRO A 448 -45.70 36.20 24.88
N ASN A 449 -46.64 37.15 24.96
CA ASN A 449 -47.67 37.27 23.94
C ASN A 449 -47.06 37.97 22.71
N ALA A 450 -47.13 37.33 21.54
CA ALA A 450 -46.92 37.73 20.13
C ALA A 450 -46.20 39.07 19.73
N GLY A 451 -45.43 39.70 20.60
CA GLY A 451 -44.76 40.97 20.38
C GLY A 451 -43.77 41.20 21.50
N GLY A 452 -42.57 40.65 21.30
CA GLY A 452 -41.55 40.47 22.34
C GLY A 452 -41.30 41.71 23.21
N HIS A 453 -41.16 41.47 24.51
CA HIS A 453 -40.14 41.98 25.41
C HIS A 453 -40.35 41.26 26.76
N PHE A 454 -39.25 40.84 27.39
CA PHE A 454 -39.18 40.05 28.62
C PHE A 454 -40.26 40.44 29.65
N ALA A 455 -41.25 39.58 29.81
CA ALA A 455 -42.36 39.80 30.73
C ALA A 455 -41.86 39.63 32.16
N THR A 456 -42.00 40.67 32.97
CA THR A 456 -41.69 40.73 34.40
C THR A 456 -41.93 39.39 35.14
N PRO A 457 -41.13 39.09 36.20
CA PRO A 457 -41.36 37.92 37.06
C PRO A 457 -42.84 37.67 37.33
N ILE A 458 -43.30 36.43 37.24
CA ILE A 458 -44.63 36.06 37.77
C ILE A 458 -44.71 36.53 39.22
N THR A 459 -45.77 37.27 39.55
CA THR A 459 -46.00 37.81 40.90
C THR A 459 -47.24 37.18 41.51
N VAL A 460 -47.36 37.21 42.84
CA VAL A 460 -48.53 36.72 43.58
C VAL A 460 -49.85 37.47 43.27
N ALA A 461 -49.80 38.52 42.45
CA ALA A 461 -50.97 39.27 41.99
C ALA A 461 -51.53 38.75 40.65
N ASP A 462 -50.82 37.84 39.97
CA ASP A 462 -51.26 37.26 38.71
C ASP A 462 -52.36 36.21 38.97
N THR A 463 -53.52 36.39 38.36
CA THR A 463 -54.70 35.52 38.55
C THR A 463 -54.53 34.19 37.80
N ASP A 464 -55.25 33.14 38.21
CA ASP A 464 -55.17 31.79 37.60
C ASP A 464 -55.34 31.79 36.07
N ALA A 465 -56.07 32.76 35.51
CA ALA A 465 -56.23 32.93 34.06
C ALA A 465 -54.93 33.33 33.33
N ALA A 466 -53.96 33.94 34.01
CA ALA A 466 -52.64 34.27 33.47
C ALA A 466 -51.63 33.11 33.57
N ILE A 467 -51.91 32.13 34.44
CA ILE A 467 -51.07 30.94 34.67
C ILE A 467 -51.52 29.76 33.80
N ALA A 468 -52.81 29.71 33.44
CA ALA A 468 -53.38 28.65 32.60
C ALA A 468 -52.84 28.55 31.16
N GLY A 469 -52.06 29.54 30.69
CA GLY A 469 -51.35 29.47 29.40
C GLY A 469 -49.88 29.05 29.51
N VAL A 470 -49.41 28.69 30.70
CA VAL A 470 -48.00 28.35 31.01
C VAL A 470 -47.84 26.89 31.48
N LEU A 471 -48.95 26.17 31.72
CA LEU A 471 -48.96 24.73 32.06
C LEU A 471 -49.40 23.88 30.88
#